data_AF-A0A6F8TP87-F1
#
_entry.id   AF-A0A6F8TP87-F1
#
_cell.length_a   1.000
_cell.length_b   1.000
_cell.length_c   1.000
_cell.angle_alpha   90.00
_cell.angle_beta   90.00
_cell.angle_gamma   90.00
#
_symmetry.space_group_name_H-M   'P 1'
#
loop_
_entity.id
_entity.type
_entity.pdbx_description
1 polymer ?
#
loop_
_entity_poly.entity_id
_entity_poly.type
_entity_poly.pdbx_seq_one_letter_code
_entity_poly.pdbx_strand_id
1 'polypeptide(L)'
;MKEYVMSIAVFSLAIAIVIGSWLIADGMKQEETAAKEEVKTEIVLQEKKLLTPGELKEYLGITDEELAIIMPRDGGDGTTSSQIPNIRIGNSYYFPRAAVDSWLLEMEMVGFYR
;
A
#
# COMPACT_ATOMS: atom_id res chain seq x y z
N MET A 1 -44.41 8.11 -45.37
CA MET A 1 -42.95 7.93 -45.16
C MET A 1 -42.38 8.80 -44.03
N LYS A 2 -42.84 10.04 -43.80
CA LYS A 2 -42.27 10.98 -42.80
C LYS A 2 -42.36 10.54 -41.33
N GLU A 3 -43.43 9.88 -40.91
CA GLU A 3 -43.63 9.52 -39.49
C GLU A 3 -42.72 8.38 -39.03
N TYR A 4 -42.45 7.41 -39.92
CA TYR A 4 -41.50 6.33 -39.65
C TYR A 4 -40.07 6.84 -39.44
N VAL A 5 -39.70 7.94 -40.10
CA VAL A 5 -38.36 8.54 -39.98
C VAL A 5 -38.16 9.12 -38.57
N MET A 6 -39.22 9.69 -37.98
CA MET A 6 -39.17 10.24 -36.63
C MET A 6 -39.05 9.11 -35.60
N SER A 7 -39.80 8.03 -35.77
CA SER A 7 -39.72 6.85 -34.89
C SER A 7 -38.36 6.14 -34.99
N ILE A 8 -37.84 5.95 -36.21
CA ILE A 8 -36.54 5.31 -36.46
C ILE A 8 -35.40 6.10 -35.81
N ALA A 9 -35.48 7.43 -35.78
CA ALA A 9 -34.48 8.27 -35.12
C ALA A 9 -34.46 8.09 -33.59
N VAL A 10 -35.63 7.90 -32.97
CA VAL A 10 -35.72 7.64 -31.52
C VAL A 10 -35.13 6.26 -31.19
N PHE A 11 -35.44 5.25 -32.00
CA PHE A 11 -34.87 3.90 -31.83
C PHE A 11 -33.35 3.87 -32.06
N SER A 12 -32.84 4.56 -33.09
CA SER A 12 -31.40 4.61 -33.35
C SER A 12 -30.64 5.35 -32.25
N LEU A 13 -31.23 6.41 -31.69
CA LEU A 13 -30.66 7.14 -30.56
C LEU A 13 -30.59 6.25 -29.31
N ALA A 14 -31.65 5.49 -29.00
CA ALA A 14 -31.66 4.57 -27.87
C ALA A 14 -30.57 3.50 -28.00
N ILE A 15 -30.41 2.92 -29.19
CA ILE A 15 -29.36 1.93 -29.48
C ILE A 15 -27.97 2.54 -29.32
N ALA A 16 -27.75 3.76 -29.82
CA ALA A 16 -26.48 4.46 -29.70
C ALA A 16 -26.10 4.72 -28.23
N ILE A 17 -27.06 5.10 -27.39
CA ILE A 17 -26.85 5.31 -25.95
C ILE A 17 -26.46 3.99 -25.27
N VAL A 18 -27.13 2.88 -25.59
CA VAL A 18 -26.81 1.56 -25.02
C VAL A 18 -25.40 1.11 -25.41
N ILE A 19 -25.03 1.23 -26.69
CA ILE A 19 -23.69 0.85 -27.18
C ILE A 19 -22.62 1.75 -26.57
N GLY A 20 -22.84 3.07 -26.52
CA GLY A 20 -21.92 4.02 -25.91
C GLY A 20 -21.72 3.75 -24.42
N SER A 21 -22.80 3.45 -23.70
CA SER A 21 -22.75 3.12 -22.26
C SER A 21 -22.02 1.81 -22.01
N TRP A 22 -22.17 0.81 -22.89
CA TRP A 22 -21.45 -0.46 -22.77
C TRP A 22 -19.95 -0.27 -23.03
N LEU A 23 -19.58 0.52 -24.04
CA LEU A 23 -18.17 0.80 -24.35
C LEU A 23 -17.48 1.58 -23.22
N ILE A 24 -18.17 2.56 -22.62
CA ILE A 24 -17.67 3.29 -21.45
C ILE A 24 -17.57 2.37 -20.23
N ALA A 25 -18.56 1.50 -19.98
CA ALA A 25 -18.53 0.57 -18.86
C ALA A 25 -17.38 -0.45 -18.96
N ASP A 26 -17.00 -0.85 -20.18
CA ASP A 26 -15.84 -1.73 -20.40
C ASP A 26 -14.51 -0.99 -20.17
N GLY A 27 -14.41 0.25 -20.66
CA GLY A 27 -13.27 1.13 -20.37
C GLY A 27 -13.10 1.44 -18.89
N MET A 28 -14.18 1.65 -18.15
CA MET A 28 -14.15 1.92 -16.70
C MET A 28 -13.77 0.69 -15.86
N LYS A 29 -14.04 -0.54 -16.31
CA LYS A 29 -13.51 -1.75 -15.65
C LYS A 29 -12.00 -1.85 -15.78
N GLN A 30 -11.47 -1.35 -16.90
CA GLN A 30 -10.02 -1.22 -17.08
C GLN A 30 -9.46 -0.13 -16.16
N GLU A 31 -10.20 0.97 -15.92
CA GLU A 31 -9.85 1.99 -14.92
C GLU A 31 -10.08 1.59 -13.46
N GLU A 32 -10.92 0.63 -13.08
CA GLU A 32 -10.85 0.11 -11.69
C GLU A 32 -9.58 -0.73 -11.46
N THR A 33 -8.96 -1.19 -12.55
CA THR A 33 -7.64 -1.82 -12.55
C THR A 33 -6.53 -0.77 -12.70
N ALA A 34 -6.75 0.28 -13.52
CA ALA A 34 -5.78 1.33 -13.86
C ALA A 34 -5.80 2.57 -12.94
N ALA A 35 -6.94 2.96 -12.34
CA ALA A 35 -7.10 3.97 -11.29
C ALA A 35 -6.81 3.42 -9.88
N LYS A 36 -6.66 2.10 -9.73
CA LYS A 36 -5.81 1.52 -8.68
C LYS A 36 -4.31 1.56 -9.02
N GLU A 37 -3.96 1.92 -10.25
CA GLU A 37 -2.58 1.96 -10.75
C GLU A 37 -2.04 3.39 -11.00
N GLU A 38 -2.88 4.42 -11.11
CA GLU A 38 -2.40 5.82 -11.26
C GLU A 38 -2.17 6.55 -9.92
N VAL A 39 -2.50 5.93 -8.78
CA VAL A 39 -1.87 6.26 -7.48
C VAL A 39 -0.66 5.32 -7.19
N LYS A 40 -0.26 4.50 -8.16
CA LYS A 40 0.74 3.44 -8.00
C LYS A 40 1.98 3.61 -8.89
N THR A 41 2.14 4.78 -9.52
CA THR A 41 3.30 5.06 -10.39
C THR A 41 4.12 6.25 -9.88
N GLU A 42 4.30 6.33 -8.56
CA GLU A 42 5.50 6.93 -7.95
C GLU A 42 5.76 6.36 -6.55
N ILE A 43 5.52 5.05 -6.37
CA ILE A 43 6.10 4.30 -5.25
C ILE A 43 6.77 3.07 -5.85
N VAL A 44 7.91 3.37 -6.46
CA VAL A 44 9.07 2.49 -6.66
C VAL A 44 8.98 1.23 -5.79
N LEU A 45 8.85 0.06 -6.43
CA LEU A 45 9.61 -1.15 -6.09
C LEU A 45 9.94 -1.34 -4.59
N GLN A 46 8.95 -1.70 -3.77
CA GLN A 46 9.23 -2.39 -2.52
C GLN A 46 8.34 -3.61 -2.38
N GLU A 47 8.98 -4.77 -2.31
CA GLU A 47 8.43 -5.98 -1.69
C GLU A 47 7.94 -5.61 -0.29
N LYS A 48 6.65 -5.32 -0.18
CA LYS A 48 6.02 -4.83 1.04
C LYS A 48 5.87 -5.98 2.04
N LYS A 49 6.95 -6.33 2.73
CA LYS A 49 6.92 -7.24 3.88
C LYS A 49 7.09 -6.46 5.17
N LEU A 50 6.04 -5.73 5.51
CA LEU A 50 5.88 -5.02 6.77
C LEU A 50 5.50 -6.03 7.84
N LEU A 51 6.35 -6.18 8.85
CA LEU A 51 6.15 -7.08 9.99
C LEU A 51 5.39 -6.31 11.08
N THR A 52 4.43 -6.97 11.70
CA THR A 52 3.83 -6.53 12.96
C THR A 52 4.80 -6.78 14.13
N PRO A 53 4.59 -6.19 15.33
CA PRO A 53 5.46 -6.45 16.49
C PRO A 53 5.59 -7.95 16.82
N GLY A 54 4.50 -8.72 16.69
CA GLY A 54 4.51 -10.16 16.92
C GLY A 54 5.34 -10.93 15.89
N GLU A 55 5.24 -10.55 14.62
CA GLU A 55 6.04 -11.16 13.54
C GLU A 55 7.51 -10.72 13.61
N LEU A 56 7.78 -9.49 14.07
CA LEU A 56 9.14 -9.02 14.30
C LEU A 56 9.82 -9.85 15.38
N LYS A 57 9.10 -10.19 16.46
CA LYS A 57 9.60 -11.07 17.52
C LYS A 57 10.03 -12.42 16.96
N GLU A 58 9.15 -13.06 16.21
CA GLU A 58 9.40 -14.36 15.58
C GLU A 58 10.55 -14.28 14.57
N TYR A 59 10.66 -13.16 13.85
CA TYR A 59 11.71 -12.92 12.88
C TYR A 59 13.09 -12.74 13.52
N LEU A 60 13.18 -11.97 14.61
CA LEU A 60 14.43 -11.71 15.33
C LEU A 60 14.81 -12.85 16.28
N GLY A 61 13.88 -13.75 16.60
CA GLY A 61 14.10 -14.84 17.55
C GLY A 61 14.32 -14.38 18.99
N ILE A 62 13.79 -13.20 19.35
CA ILE A 62 13.97 -12.54 20.66
C ILE A 62 12.75 -12.74 21.57
N THR A 63 12.91 -12.46 22.87
CA THR A 63 11.79 -12.54 23.82
C THR A 63 10.93 -11.27 23.81
N ASP A 64 9.73 -11.34 24.41
CA ASP A 64 8.82 -10.19 24.50
C ASP A 64 9.44 -9.03 25.31
N GLU A 65 10.29 -9.35 26.29
CA GLU A 65 11.01 -8.36 27.09
C GLU A 65 12.06 -7.62 26.26
N GLU A 66 12.81 -8.34 25.43
CA GLU A 66 13.82 -7.75 24.54
C GLU A 66 13.18 -6.91 23.45
N LEU A 67 12.06 -7.38 22.90
CA LEU A 67 11.26 -6.61 21.95
C LEU A 67 10.80 -5.28 22.58
N ALA A 68 10.35 -5.29 23.84
CA ALA A 68 9.89 -4.08 24.51
C ALA A 68 10.99 -3.02 24.72
N ILE A 69 12.26 -3.41 24.74
CA ILE A 69 13.41 -2.51 24.84
C ILE A 69 13.67 -1.79 23.52
N ILE A 70 13.57 -2.52 22.40
CA ILE A 70 13.84 -1.99 21.05
C ILE A 70 12.63 -1.31 20.39
N MET A 71 11.43 -1.56 20.93
CA MET A 71 10.18 -1.02 20.41
C MET A 71 10.15 0.52 20.52
N PRO A 72 9.48 1.19 19.56
CA PRO A 72 9.24 2.63 19.62
C PRO A 72 8.57 3.01 20.93
N ARG A 73 9.21 3.86 21.74
CA ARG A 73 8.58 4.44 22.93
C ARG A 73 8.21 5.89 22.63
N ASP A 74 6.95 6.22 22.84
CA ASP A 74 6.47 7.59 22.76
C ASP A 74 7.08 8.38 23.92
N GLY A 75 8.16 9.12 23.64
CA GLY A 75 8.56 10.23 24.50
C GLY A 75 7.48 11.28 24.33
N GLY A 76 6.78 11.65 25.41
CA GLY A 76 5.57 12.50 25.39
C GLY A 76 5.70 13.91 24.79
N ASP A 77 6.75 14.19 24.02
CA ASP A 77 7.06 15.41 23.27
C ASP A 77 6.84 15.24 21.75
N GLY A 78 6.14 14.18 21.33
CA GLY A 78 5.90 13.88 19.90
C GLY A 78 7.12 13.30 19.18
N THR A 79 8.24 13.09 19.87
CA THR A 79 9.42 12.39 19.36
C THR A 79 9.35 10.91 19.70
N THR A 80 9.17 10.08 18.68
CA THR A 80 9.26 8.62 18.81
C THR A 80 10.73 8.21 18.75
N SER A 81 11.36 7.97 19.90
CA SER A 81 12.72 7.42 19.95
C SER A 81 12.63 5.92 19.73
N SER A 82 13.12 5.44 18.59
CA SER A 82 13.15 4.02 18.25
C SER A 82 14.55 3.61 17.88
N GLN A 83 15.00 2.47 18.41
CA GLN A 83 16.30 1.90 18.06
C GLN A 83 16.24 1.12 16.73
N ILE A 84 15.06 0.62 16.39
CA ILE A 84 14.80 -0.14 15.17
C ILE A 84 14.04 0.69 14.13
N PRO A 85 14.38 0.55 12.83
CA PRO A 85 13.61 1.17 11.76
C PRO A 85 12.15 0.73 11.79
N ASN A 86 11.25 1.72 11.89
CA ASN A 86 9.82 1.48 11.92
C ASN A 86 9.10 2.51 11.06
N ILE A 87 7.87 2.17 10.69
CA ILE A 87 6.93 3.08 10.06
C ILE A 87 5.63 3.06 10.85
N ARG A 88 5.06 4.24 11.07
CA ARG A 88 3.75 4.39 11.70
C ARG A 88 2.69 4.48 10.61
N ILE A 89 1.75 3.54 10.59
CA ILE A 89 0.59 3.57 9.70
C ILE A 89 -0.65 3.67 10.59
N GLY A 90 -1.28 4.85 10.59
CA GLY A 90 -2.39 5.15 11.51
C GLY A 90 -1.93 5.12 12.96
N ASN A 91 -2.50 4.20 13.74
CA ASN A 91 -2.19 4.02 15.17
C ASN A 91 -1.35 2.76 15.47
N SER A 92 -0.76 2.15 14.43
CA SER A 92 0.02 0.93 14.56
C SER A 92 1.43 1.12 14.01
N TYR A 93 2.39 0.51 14.70
CA TYR A 93 3.79 0.44 14.28
C TYR A 93 4.02 -0.80 13.44
N TYR A 94 4.70 -0.63 12.31
CA TYR A 94 5.09 -1.69 11.40
C TYR A 94 6.59 -1.63 11.14
N PHE A 95 7.21 -2.79 10.90
CA PHE A 95 8.65 -2.92 10.76
C PHE A 95 8.97 -3.50 9.37
N PRO A 96 9.51 -2.70 8.44
CA PRO A 96 9.88 -3.22 7.13
C PRO A 96 11.04 -4.22 7.25
N ARG A 97 10.84 -5.46 6.79
CA ARG A 97 11.87 -6.51 6.88
C ARG A 97 13.23 -6.07 6.34
N ALA A 98 13.26 -5.45 5.15
CA ALA A 98 14.51 -5.00 4.53
C ALA A 98 15.26 -3.94 5.39
N ALA A 99 14.52 -3.08 6.10
CA ALA A 99 15.10 -2.08 6.98
C ALA A 99 15.63 -2.73 8.27
N VAL A 100 14.92 -3.72 8.80
CA VAL A 100 15.37 -4.53 9.94
C VAL A 100 16.66 -5.29 9.58
N ASP A 101 16.72 -5.89 8.40
CA ASP A 101 17.91 -6.61 7.92
C ASP A 101 19.12 -5.68 7.75
N SER A 102 18.90 -4.49 7.17
CA SER A 102 19.97 -3.49 7.02
C SER A 102 20.48 -3.01 8.38
N TRP A 103 19.57 -2.81 9.33
CA TRP A 103 19.91 -2.44 10.70
C TRP A 103 20.68 -3.55 11.43
N LEU A 104 20.30 -4.81 11.27
CA LEU A 104 21.04 -5.96 11.81
C LEU A 104 22.48 -5.99 11.27
N LEU A 105 22.65 -5.83 9.95
CA LEU A 105 23.96 -5.81 9.30
C LEU A 105 24.84 -4.63 9.78
N GLU A 106 24.23 -3.46 9.99
CA GLU A 106 24.93 -2.30 10.54
C GLU A 106 25.39 -2.55 11.98
N MET A 107 24.53 -3.13 12.82
CA MET A 107 24.86 -3.49 14.20
C MET A 107 25.99 -4.53 14.27
N GLU A 108 25.98 -5.53 13.39
CA GLU A 108 27.06 -6.52 13.28
C GLU A 108 28.38 -5.89 12.84
N MET A 109 28.36 -4.99 11.84
CA MET A 109 29.57 -4.30 11.39
C MET A 109 30.15 -3.35 12.45
N VAL A 110 29.29 -2.64 13.18
CA VAL A 110 29.72 -1.77 14.30
C VAL A 110 30.26 -2.59 15.47
N GLY A 111 29.69 -3.78 15.71
CA GLY A 111 30.18 -4.72 16.71
C GLY A 111 31.56 -5.31 16.37
N PHE A 112 31.90 -5.44 15.08
CA PHE A 112 33.18 -6.01 14.62
C PHE A 112 34.36 -5.02 14.67
N TYR A 113 34.09 -3.72 14.68
CA TYR A 113 35.11 -2.66 14.73
C TYR A 113 35.47 -2.21 16.16
N ARG A 114 35.01 -2.94 17.18
CA ARG A 114 35.20 -2.63 18.59
C ARG A 114 36.03 -3.69 19.30
#